data_AF-D5VTQ2-F1
#
_entry.id   AF-D5VTQ2-F1
#
_cell.length_a   1.000
_cell.length_b   1.000
_cell.length_c   1.000
_cell.angle_alpha   90.00
_cell.angle_beta   90.00
_cell.angle_gamma   90.00
#
_symmetry.space_group_name_H-M   'P 1'
#
loop_
_entity.id
_entity.type
_entity.pdbx_description
1 polymer ?
#
loop_
_entity_poly.entity_id
_entity_poly.type
_entity_poly.pdbx_seq_one_letter_code
_entity_poly.pdbx_strand_id
1 'polypeptide(L)'
;MLELYIGFFLLIVGTLGSIIGPNVEDPLVRFLNIEVASCGVSLVFLAYDETLALMTYLAVNALLTIIIVRAILIRTMREDDEDREDMESIV
;
A
#
# COMPACT_ATOMS: atom_id res chain seq x y z
N MET A 1 -18.68 15.79 -9.03
CA MET A 1 -17.78 16.90 -8.61
C MET A 1 -17.22 16.71 -7.21
N LEU A 2 -17.99 16.24 -6.23
CA LEU A 2 -17.52 15.99 -4.86
C LEU A 2 -16.43 14.88 -4.82
N GLU A 3 -16.60 13.86 -5.64
CA GLU A 3 -15.70 12.71 -5.79
C GLU A 3 -14.29 13.15 -6.16
N LEU A 4 -14.17 14.19 -6.99
CA LEU A 4 -12.91 14.72 -7.47
C LEU A 4 -12.16 15.49 -6.37
N TYR A 5 -12.87 16.27 -5.55
CA TYR A 5 -12.29 16.95 -4.38
C TYR A 5 -11.87 15.96 -3.30
N ILE A 6 -12.71 14.95 -3.01
CA ILE A 6 -12.38 13.89 -2.04
C ILE A 6 -11.21 13.04 -2.56
N GLY A 7 -11.18 12.76 -3.87
CA GLY A 7 -10.09 12.04 -4.52
C GLY A 7 -8.76 12.76 -4.35
N PHE A 8 -8.69 14.06 -4.63
CA PHE A 8 -7.47 14.84 -4.38
C PHE A 8 -7.10 14.94 -2.91
N PHE A 9 -8.08 15.08 -2.02
CA PHE A 9 -7.82 15.09 -0.58
C PHE A 9 -7.17 13.78 -0.12
N LEU A 10 -7.73 12.63 -0.51
CA LEU A 10 -7.19 11.30 -0.22
C LEU A 10 -5.82 11.09 -0.86
N LEU A 11 -5.61 11.57 -2.09
CA LEU A 11 -4.32 11.47 -2.79
C LEU A 11 -3.22 12.20 -2.01
N ILE A 12 -3.49 13.44 -1.59
CA ILE A 12 -2.53 14.26 -0.85
C ILE A 12 -2.27 13.65 0.53
N VAL A 13 -3.33 13.32 1.28
CA VAL A 13 -3.20 12.77 2.64
C VAL A 13 -2.54 11.40 2.63
N GLY A 14 -2.88 10.51 1.69
CA GLY A 14 -2.26 9.18 1.57
C GLY A 14 -0.79 9.26 1.17
N THR A 15 -0.44 10.15 0.23
CA THR A 15 0.96 10.35 -0.20
C THR A 15 1.80 10.93 0.93
N LEU A 16 1.30 11.96 1.62
CA LEU A 16 1.97 12.52 2.79
C LEU A 16 2.07 11.46 3.90
N GLY A 17 1.00 10.71 4.18
CA GLY A 17 1.01 9.62 5.14
C GLY A 17 2.06 8.54 4.83
N SER A 18 2.34 8.26 3.55
CA SER A 18 3.37 7.30 3.16
C SER A 18 4.81 7.78 3.41
N ILE A 19 5.04 9.10 3.45
CA ILE A 19 6.37 9.70 3.61
C ILE A 19 6.64 10.14 5.05
N ILE A 20 5.68 10.85 5.65
CA ILE A 20 5.81 11.50 6.96
C ILE A 20 4.90 10.89 8.03
N GLY A 21 4.21 9.79 7.71
CA GLY A 21 3.32 9.12 8.65
C GLY A 21 4.05 8.49 9.83
N PRO A 22 3.38 8.31 10.98
CA PRO A 22 3.91 7.51 12.08
C PRO A 22 4.10 6.05 11.63
N ASN A 23 5.21 5.41 12.03
CA ASN A 23 5.58 4.03 11.67
C ASN A 23 5.74 3.77 10.15
N VAL A 24 6.20 4.75 9.36
CA VAL A 24 6.54 4.53 7.93
C VAL A 24 7.71 3.57 7.70
N GLU A 25 8.45 3.22 8.74
CA GLU A 25 9.52 2.23 8.72
C GLU A 25 8.98 0.81 8.56
N ASP A 26 7.75 0.56 9.06
CA ASP A 26 7.07 -0.71 8.85
C ASP A 26 6.54 -0.81 7.42
N PRO A 27 7.01 -1.79 6.63
CA PRO A 27 6.62 -1.93 5.23
C PRO A 27 5.10 -2.15 5.07
N LEU A 28 4.44 -2.75 6.06
CA LEU A 28 2.99 -2.95 6.06
C LEU A 28 2.22 -1.65 6.26
N VAL A 29 2.62 -0.81 7.22
CA VAL A 29 1.97 0.48 7.51
C VAL A 29 2.17 1.43 6.33
N ARG A 30 3.38 1.48 5.78
CA ARG A 30 3.69 2.27 4.59
C ARG A 30 2.86 1.84 3.38
N PHE A 31 2.67 0.53 3.20
CA PHE A 31 1.82 -0.01 2.15
C PHE A 31 0.34 0.40 2.34
N LEU A 32 -0.18 0.33 3.56
CA LEU A 32 -1.56 0.75 3.86
C LEU A 32 -1.79 2.24 3.55
N ASN A 33 -0.82 3.10 3.82
CA ASN A 33 -0.90 4.52 3.47
C ASN A 33 -0.91 4.76 1.96
N ILE A 34 -0.21 3.92 1.19
CA ILE A 34 -0.25 3.96 -0.29
C ILE A 34 -1.62 3.53 -0.82
N GLU A 35 -2.28 2.56 -0.18
CA GLU A 35 -3.64 2.15 -0.57
C GLU A 35 -4.66 3.28 -0.38
N VAL A 36 -4.48 4.14 0.63
CA VAL A 36 -5.33 5.33 0.80
C VAL A 36 -5.17 6.32 -0.37
N ALA A 37 -3.93 6.53 -0.83
CA ALA A 37 -3.67 7.34 -2.01
C ALA A 37 -4.26 6.70 -3.28
N SER A 38 -4.16 5.36 -3.40
CA SER A 38 -4.74 4.57 -4.48
C SER A 38 -6.27 4.70 -4.55
N CYS A 39 -6.97 4.67 -3.41
CA CYS A 39 -8.40 4.97 -3.35
C CYS A 39 -8.73 6.39 -3.85
N GLY A 40 -7.85 7.36 -3.60
CA GLY A 40 -7.97 8.71 -4.15
C GLY A 40 -7.93 8.75 -5.68
N VAL A 41 -7.01 7.99 -6.29
CA VAL A 41 -6.92 7.84 -7.76
C VAL A 41 -8.18 7.18 -8.34
N SER A 42 -8.70 6.14 -7.71
CA SER A 42 -9.96 5.50 -8.11
C SER A 42 -11.14 6.48 -8.14
N LEU A 43 -11.24 7.37 -7.15
CA LEU A 43 -12.28 8.39 -7.12
C LEU A 43 -12.11 9.44 -8.21
N VAL A 44 -10.88 9.75 -8.62
CA VAL A 44 -10.62 10.61 -9.78
C VAL A 44 -11.12 9.95 -11.06
N PHE A 45 -10.80 8.67 -11.30
CA PHE A 45 -11.32 7.96 -12.47
C PHE A 45 -12.85 7.87 -12.48
N LEU A 46 -13.47 7.66 -11.32
CA LEU A 46 -14.91 7.68 -11.18
C LEU A 46 -15.51 9.05 -11.52
N ALA A 47 -14.85 10.15 -11.14
CA ALA A 47 -15.32 11.51 -11.44
C ALA A 47 -15.28 11.88 -12.93
N TYR A 48 -14.48 11.17 -13.73
CA TYR A 48 -14.38 11.35 -15.19
C TYR A 48 -15.24 10.35 -15.98
N ASP A 49 -16.06 9.54 -15.31
CA ASP A 49 -16.86 8.46 -15.93
C ASP A 49 -16.02 7.43 -16.72
N GLU A 50 -14.71 7.36 -16.44
CA GLU A 50 -13.76 6.44 -17.08
C GLU A 50 -13.79 5.06 -16.40
N THR A 51 -14.93 4.38 -16.54
CA THR A 51 -15.18 3.09 -15.86
C THR A 51 -14.23 1.96 -16.28
N LEU A 52 -13.77 1.95 -17.54
CA LEU A 52 -12.83 0.96 -18.02
C LEU A 52 -11.45 1.13 -17.37
N ALA A 53 -10.97 2.38 -17.27
CA ALA A 53 -9.74 2.70 -16.56
C ALA A 53 -9.83 2.35 -15.08
N LEU A 54 -10.96 2.68 -14.44
CA LEU A 54 -11.22 2.35 -13.04
C LEU A 54 -11.17 0.83 -12.78
N MET A 55 -11.82 0.02 -13.60
CA MET A 55 -11.87 -1.43 -13.43
C MET A 55 -10.49 -2.08 -13.60
N THR A 56 -9.74 -1.66 -14.61
CA THR A 56 -8.36 -2.15 -14.81
C THR A 56 -7.46 -1.72 -13.67
N TYR A 57 -7.58 -0.46 -13.22
CA TYR A 57 -6.81 0.05 -12.10
C TYR A 57 -7.08 -0.74 -10.81
N LEU A 58 -8.35 -0.95 -10.45
CA LEU A 58 -8.73 -1.73 -9.28
C LEU A 58 -8.26 -3.18 -9.37
N ALA A 59 -8.37 -3.82 -10.55
CA ALA A 59 -7.91 -5.19 -10.74
C ALA A 59 -6.40 -5.33 -10.55
N VAL A 60 -5.61 -4.43 -11.14
CA VAL A 60 -4.16 -4.42 -10.99
C VAL A 60 -3.76 -4.03 -9.57
N ASN A 61 -4.44 -3.07 -8.94
CA ASN A 61 -4.18 -2.67 -7.56
C ASN A 61 -4.40 -3.85 -6.61
N ALA A 62 -5.53 -4.55 -6.71
CA ALA A 62 -5.79 -5.73 -5.88
C ALA A 62 -4.75 -6.84 -6.10
N LEU A 63 -4.32 -7.06 -7.34
CA LEU A 63 -3.25 -8.01 -7.66
C LEU A 63 -1.92 -7.59 -7.00
N LEU A 64 -1.55 -6.30 -7.11
CA LEU A 64 -0.35 -5.75 -6.48
C LEU A 64 -0.41 -5.88 -4.96
N THR A 65 -1.56 -5.60 -4.34
CA THR A 65 -1.77 -5.76 -2.90
C THR A 65 -1.48 -7.19 -2.46
N ILE A 66 -1.99 -8.19 -3.17
CA ILE A 66 -1.72 -9.61 -2.87
C ILE A 66 -0.23 -9.92 -3.01
N ILE A 67 0.41 -9.46 -4.08
CA ILE A 67 1.83 -9.71 -4.35
C ILE A 67 2.71 -9.05 -3.27
N ILE A 68 2.44 -7.79 -2.92
CA ILE A 68 3.22 -7.03 -1.93
C ILE A 68 3.04 -7.62 -0.54
N VAL A 69 1.82 -7.90 -0.11
CA VAL A 69 1.56 -8.53 1.19
C VAL A 69 2.29 -9.87 1.29
N ARG A 70 2.24 -10.69 0.24
CA ARG A 70 2.98 -11.96 0.20
C ARG A 70 4.50 -11.74 0.27
N ALA A 71 5.02 -10.75 -0.43
CA ALA A 71 6.45 -10.42 -0.41
C ALA A 71 6.91 -9.95 0.98
N ILE A 72 6.10 -9.13 1.67
CA ILE A 72 6.37 -8.68 3.04
C ILE A 72 6.37 -9.88 3.99
N LEU A 73 5.37 -10.76 3.92
CA LEU A 73 5.29 -11.94 4.78
C LEU A 73 6.51 -12.87 4.61
N ILE A 74 6.92 -13.11 3.36
CA ILE A 74 8.11 -13.94 3.08
C ILE A 74 9.37 -13.29 3.66
N ARG A 75 9.49 -11.95 3.55
CA ARG A 75 10.64 -11.23 4.13
C ARG A 75 10.68 -11.39 5.66
N THR A 76 9.54 -11.20 6.33
CA THR A 76 9.44 -11.33 7.79
C THR A 76 9.80 -12.74 8.26
N MET A 77 9.28 -13.79 7.61
CA MET A 77 9.62 -15.17 7.98
C MET A 77 11.12 -15.47 7.85
N ARG A 78 11.78 -14.89 6.85
CA ARG A 78 13.21 -15.10 6.60
C ARG A 78 14.10 -14.40 7.63
N GLU A 79 13.62 -13.28 8.18
CA GLU A 79 14.30 -12.52 9.24
C GLU A 79 14.21 -13.28 10.57
N ASP A 80 13.04 -13.84 10.89
CA ASP A 80 12.86 -14.71 12.08
C ASP A 80 13.74 -15.97 12.06
N ASP A 81 14.02 -16.54 10.87
CA ASP A 81 14.88 -17.71 10.70
C ASP A 81 16.37 -17.35 10.88
N GLU A 82 16.82 -16.21 10.35
CA GLU A 82 18.20 -15.70 10.54
C GLU A 82 18.47 -15.40 12.02
N ASP A 83 17.54 -14.75 12.72
CA ASP A 83 17.65 -14.45 14.16
C ASP A 83 17.76 -15.72 15.03
N ARG A 84 17.15 -16.83 14.60
CA ARG A 84 17.23 -18.13 15.28
C ARG A 84 18.58 -18.81 15.07
N GLU A 85 19.09 -18.82 13.83
CA GLU A 85 20.40 -19.38 13.52
C GLU A 85 21.52 -18.64 14.23
N ASP A 86 21.44 -17.30 14.29
CA ASP A 86 22.40 -16.47 15.02
C ASP A 86 22.44 -16.82 16.51
N MET A 87 21.28 -17.07 17.14
CA MET A 87 21.19 -17.45 18.55
C MET A 87 21.71 -18.87 18.81
N GLU A 88 21.53 -19.81 17.88
CA GLU A 88 22.12 -21.15 17.98
C GLU A 88 23.65 -21.13 17.78
N SER A 89 24.19 -20.18 16.99
CA SER A 89 25.63 -20.08 16.75
C SER A 89 26.44 -19.57 17.94
N ILE A 90 25.80 -18.90 18.90
CA ILE A 90 26.43 -18.29 20.09
C ILE A 90 26.47 -19.27 21.29
N VAL A 91 25.67 -20.34 21.26
CA VAL A 91 25.58 -21.38 22.33
C VAL A 91 26.50 -22.56 22.06
#